data_AF-A0AAW0G8J9-F1
#
_entry.id   AF-A0AAW0G8J9-F1
#
_cell.length_a   1.000
_cell.length_b   1.000
_cell.length_c   1.000
_cell.angle_alpha   90.00
_cell.angle_beta   90.00
_cell.angle_gamma   90.00
#
_symmetry.space_group_name_H-M   'P 1'
#
loop_
_entity.id
_entity.type
_entity.pdbx_description
1 polymer ?
#
loop_
_entity_poly.entity_id
_entity_poly.type
_entity_poly.pdbx_seq_one_letter_code
_entity_poly.pdbx_strand_id
1 'polypeptide(L)'
;MEGEPSKPFATRIPKFDYKNHNGFTDSVAQTLRGERLGARELNPGVSASELEYIESRMSRDVVDRHRFVGDFMELRGDYFPSLEEMKRVNTEGGTSASLLRQIKKTRERHRDDLSRLFDLQTQDYIEEAIDQYASKDDAIMIPDIDRFYSALRKTDVPLLTSQISQFEALRWSYIKTLTPLVRQYNETLNKEKDPRLRRNQFPLNVSEFRRMVDKEMQYKIAKILTQDVAGQDRLLQRYGWSFDKLKPVDDECASNPQFKIEVQNIVQQWEITHSAPTKP
;
A
#
# COMPACT_ATOMS: atom_id res chain seq x y z
N MET A 1 10.65 -32.83 -16.81
CA MET A 1 9.89 -32.23 -15.69
C MET A 1 8.47 -32.05 -16.20
N GLU A 2 7.63 -33.03 -15.91
CA GLU A 2 6.22 -33.06 -16.31
C GLU A 2 5.45 -32.12 -15.37
N GLY A 3 4.73 -31.16 -15.94
CA GLY A 3 3.95 -30.19 -15.19
C GLY A 3 2.70 -30.84 -14.61
N GLU A 4 2.50 -30.72 -13.30
CA GLU A 4 1.28 -31.16 -12.64
C GLU A 4 0.04 -30.44 -13.20
N PRO A 5 -1.06 -31.16 -13.48
CA PRO A 5 -2.29 -30.56 -13.95
C PRO A 5 -2.95 -29.73 -12.84
N SER A 6 -3.25 -28.46 -13.13
CA SER A 6 -3.87 -27.53 -12.18
C SER A 6 -5.21 -28.08 -11.70
N LYS A 7 -5.39 -28.21 -10.39
CA LYS A 7 -6.66 -28.61 -9.78
C LYS A 7 -7.78 -27.64 -10.22
N PRO A 8 -8.95 -28.15 -10.64
CA PRO A 8 -10.08 -27.30 -10.97
C PRO A 8 -10.50 -26.50 -9.73
N PHE A 9 -10.68 -25.19 -9.90
CA PHE A 9 -11.17 -24.32 -8.83
C PHE A 9 -12.48 -24.87 -8.29
N ALA A 10 -12.50 -25.22 -6.99
CA ALA A 10 -13.71 -25.64 -6.32
C ALA A 10 -14.78 -24.55 -6.49
N THR A 11 -15.81 -24.84 -7.29
CA THR A 11 -16.97 -23.98 -7.45
C THR A 11 -17.60 -23.78 -6.08
N ARG A 12 -17.52 -22.54 -5.56
CA ARG A 12 -18.15 -22.18 -4.29
C ARG A 12 -19.65 -22.40 -4.44
N ILE A 13 -20.18 -23.39 -3.73
CA ILE A 13 -21.62 -23.59 -3.63
C ILE A 13 -22.16 -22.42 -2.80
N PRO A 14 -23.10 -21.62 -3.33
CA PRO A 14 -23.70 -20.53 -2.57
C PRO A 14 -24.40 -21.10 -1.33
N LYS A 15 -24.29 -20.40 -0.19
CA LYS A 15 -24.99 -20.79 1.04
C LYS A 15 -26.50 -20.83 0.76
N PHE A 16 -27.22 -21.73 1.43
CA PHE A 16 -28.65 -21.96 1.21
C PHE A 16 -29.48 -20.66 1.28
N ASP A 17 -29.09 -19.75 2.17
CA ASP A 17 -29.70 -18.42 2.37
C ASP A 17 -29.68 -17.50 1.12
N TYR A 18 -28.85 -17.81 0.12
CA TYR A 18 -28.74 -17.04 -1.13
C TYR A 18 -29.47 -17.69 -2.31
N LYS A 19 -30.05 -18.88 -2.12
CA LYS A 19 -30.72 -19.60 -3.21
C LYS A 19 -32.04 -18.90 -3.51
N ASN A 20 -32.22 -18.42 -4.75
CA ASN A 20 -33.38 -17.67 -5.24
C ASN A 20 -33.52 -16.22 -4.75
N HIS A 21 -32.48 -15.67 -4.12
CA HIS A 21 -32.36 -14.23 -3.87
C HIS A 21 -31.22 -13.69 -4.72
N ASN A 22 -31.41 -12.54 -5.38
CA ASN A 22 -30.39 -11.90 -6.23
C ASN A 22 -29.22 -11.33 -5.41
N GLY A 23 -28.75 -12.01 -4.35
CA GLY A 23 -27.60 -11.61 -3.53
C GLY A 23 -27.73 -10.29 -2.77
N PHE A 24 -28.77 -9.51 -3.06
CA PHE A 24 -29.00 -8.13 -2.63
C PHE A 24 -30.43 -7.92 -2.16
N THR A 25 -31.03 -8.87 -1.43
CA THR A 25 -32.10 -8.48 -0.51
C THR A 25 -31.44 -7.73 0.62
N ASP A 26 -31.17 -6.46 0.35
CA ASP A 26 -30.63 -5.51 1.29
C ASP A 26 -31.60 -5.51 2.48
N SER A 27 -31.18 -6.05 3.62
CA SER A 27 -32.06 -6.12 4.80
C SER A 27 -32.55 -4.71 5.16
N VAL A 28 -31.77 -3.69 4.78
CA VAL A 28 -32.11 -2.27 4.79
C VAL A 28 -33.34 -2.00 3.90
N ALA A 29 -33.33 -2.39 2.63
CA ALA A 29 -34.47 -2.20 1.73
C ALA A 29 -35.74 -2.94 2.17
N GLN A 30 -35.62 -4.15 2.74
CA GLN A 30 -36.75 -4.87 3.33
C GLN A 30 -37.29 -4.17 4.59
N THR A 31 -36.41 -3.56 5.40
CA THR A 31 -36.80 -2.77 6.58
C THR A 31 -37.48 -1.47 6.14
N LEU A 32 -36.94 -0.77 5.14
CA LEU A 32 -37.53 0.46 4.58
C LEU A 32 -38.90 0.20 3.92
N ARG A 33 -39.15 -1.00 3.41
CA ARG A 33 -40.44 -1.42 2.85
C ARG A 33 -41.44 -1.95 3.89
N GLY A 34 -41.03 -2.09 5.14
CA GLY A 34 -41.87 -2.65 6.21
C GLY A 34 -42.14 -4.15 6.08
N GLU A 35 -41.36 -4.89 5.29
CA GLU A 35 -41.54 -6.34 5.06
C GLU A 35 -40.86 -7.22 6.12
N ARG A 36 -40.13 -6.62 7.07
CA ARG A 36 -39.40 -7.36 8.10
C ARG A 36 -40.26 -7.63 9.32
N LEU A 37 -40.12 -8.83 9.89
CA LEU A 37 -40.71 -9.19 11.19
C LEU A 37 -40.35 -8.13 12.23
N GLY A 38 -41.37 -7.53 12.87
CA GLY A 38 -41.20 -6.39 13.78
C GLY A 38 -40.35 -6.74 15.00
N ALA A 39 -39.73 -5.73 15.65
CA ALA A 39 -38.82 -5.95 16.79
C ALA A 39 -39.50 -6.71 17.95
N ARG A 40 -40.83 -6.67 17.99
CA ARG A 40 -41.72 -7.40 18.89
C ARG A 40 -41.57 -8.92 18.82
N GLU A 41 -41.27 -9.48 17.65
CA GLU A 41 -41.09 -10.93 17.48
C GLU A 41 -39.70 -11.39 17.91
N LEU A 42 -38.71 -10.50 17.80
CA LEU A 42 -37.31 -10.77 18.16
C LEU A 42 -37.05 -10.60 19.66
N ASN A 43 -37.87 -9.83 20.38
CA ASN A 43 -37.68 -9.53 21.80
C ASN A 43 -38.98 -9.73 22.61
N PRO A 44 -39.43 -10.98 22.82
CA PRO A 44 -40.59 -11.27 23.66
C PRO A 44 -40.26 -10.97 25.13
N GLY A 45 -40.77 -9.85 25.67
CA GLY A 45 -40.58 -9.46 27.07
C GLY A 45 -40.23 -7.98 27.28
N VAL A 46 -39.99 -7.23 26.21
CA VAL A 46 -39.68 -5.80 26.26
C VAL A 46 -40.98 -4.99 26.29
N SER A 47 -41.01 -3.89 27.06
CA SER A 47 -42.19 -3.03 27.16
C SER A 47 -42.49 -2.32 25.82
N ALA A 48 -43.75 -1.89 25.62
CA ALA A 48 -44.15 -1.23 24.38
C ALA A 48 -43.33 0.04 24.06
N SER A 49 -42.99 0.83 25.09
CA SER A 49 -42.17 2.04 24.95
C SER A 49 -40.70 1.73 24.61
N GLU A 50 -40.15 0.64 25.15
CA GLU A 50 -38.79 0.21 24.81
C GLU A 50 -38.73 -0.39 23.40
N LEU A 51 -39.77 -1.11 22.97
CA LEU A 51 -39.87 -1.61 21.60
C LEU A 51 -39.93 -0.46 20.59
N GLU A 52 -40.73 0.58 20.86
CA GLU A 52 -40.80 1.78 20.01
C GLU A 52 -39.44 2.50 19.92
N TYR A 53 -38.73 2.62 21.05
CA TYR A 53 -37.37 3.18 21.06
C TYR A 53 -36.40 2.34 20.22
N ILE A 54 -36.44 1.00 20.35
CA ILE A 54 -35.60 0.07 19.59
C ILE A 54 -35.91 0.16 18.09
N GLU A 55 -37.18 0.18 17.69
CA GLU A 55 -37.60 0.29 16.29
C GLU A 55 -37.20 1.63 15.68
N SER A 56 -37.37 2.73 16.43
CA SER A 56 -36.92 4.07 16.03
C SER A 56 -35.40 4.12 15.83
N ARG A 57 -34.63 3.55 16.77
CA ARG A 57 -33.17 3.44 16.65
C ARG A 57 -32.75 2.59 15.46
N MET A 58 -33.36 1.42 15.27
CA MET A 58 -33.04 0.55 14.12
C MET A 58 -33.36 1.22 12.79
N SER A 59 -34.47 1.95 12.72
CA SER A 59 -34.85 2.70 11.51
C SER A 59 -33.82 3.78 11.19
N ARG A 60 -33.35 4.53 12.19
CA ARG A 60 -32.25 5.49 12.04
C ARG A 60 -30.96 4.83 11.57
N ASP A 61 -30.52 3.76 12.24
CA ASP A 61 -29.32 3.01 11.86
C ASP A 61 -29.39 2.49 10.41
N VAL A 62 -30.58 2.09 9.95
CA VAL A 62 -30.82 1.62 8.58
C VAL A 62 -30.71 2.76 7.57
N VAL A 63 -31.32 3.92 7.86
CA VAL A 63 -31.20 5.13 7.02
C VAL A 63 -29.75 5.60 6.95
N ASP A 64 -29.04 5.64 8.08
CA ASP A 64 -27.64 6.06 8.15
C ASP A 64 -26.73 5.12 7.34
N ARG A 65 -26.97 3.81 7.42
CA ARG A 65 -26.24 2.82 6.60
C ARG A 65 -26.54 2.98 5.12
N HIS A 66 -27.79 3.20 4.76
CA HIS A 66 -28.17 3.41 3.37
C HIS A 66 -27.49 4.67 2.80
N ARG A 67 -27.54 5.77 3.55
CA ARG A 67 -26.85 7.02 3.21
C ARG A 67 -25.36 6.79 3.03
N PHE A 68 -24.71 6.16 4.01
CA PHE A 68 -23.28 5.82 3.93
C PHE A 68 -22.94 4.99 2.69
N VAL A 69 -23.74 3.97 2.36
CA VAL A 69 -23.51 3.16 1.15
C VAL A 69 -23.68 4.02 -0.10
N GLY A 70 -24.68 4.90 -0.14
CA GLY A 70 -24.88 5.88 -1.19
C GLY A 70 -23.66 6.77 -1.37
N ASP A 71 -23.21 7.44 -0.31
CA ASP A 71 -22.04 8.32 -0.30
C ASP A 71 -20.78 7.56 -0.69
N PHE A 72 -20.62 6.32 -0.20
CA PHE A 72 -19.47 5.48 -0.53
C PHE A 72 -19.49 5.04 -1.99
N MET A 73 -20.66 4.72 -2.54
CA MET A 73 -20.83 4.43 -3.96
C MET A 73 -20.62 5.68 -4.82
N GLU A 74 -20.99 6.85 -4.34
CA GLU A 74 -20.69 8.10 -5.03
C GLU A 74 -19.17 8.40 -4.99
N LEU A 75 -18.52 8.15 -3.85
CA LEU A 75 -17.07 8.32 -3.67
C LEU A 75 -16.26 7.30 -4.48
N ARG A 76 -16.70 6.03 -4.55
CA ARG A 76 -15.92 4.90 -5.09
C ARG A 76 -16.48 4.23 -6.34
N GLY A 77 -17.76 4.40 -6.62
CA GLY A 77 -18.51 3.65 -7.63
C GLY A 77 -18.03 3.89 -9.05
N ASP A 78 -17.26 4.95 -9.27
CA ASP A 78 -16.80 5.31 -10.62
C ASP A 78 -15.60 4.49 -11.11
N TYR A 79 -14.85 3.80 -10.24
CA TYR A 79 -13.57 3.22 -10.64
C TYR A 79 -13.58 1.70 -10.79
N PHE A 80 -14.19 1.22 -11.87
CA PHE A 80 -13.78 -0.03 -12.49
C PHE A 80 -12.68 0.27 -13.51
N PRO A 81 -11.41 -0.09 -13.26
CA PRO A 81 -10.35 0.12 -14.24
C PRO A 81 -10.69 -0.61 -15.53
N SER A 82 -10.46 0.04 -16.67
CA SER A 82 -10.68 -0.62 -17.96
C SER A 82 -9.78 -1.87 -18.08
N LEU A 83 -10.19 -2.82 -18.91
CA LEU A 83 -9.38 -4.01 -19.19
C LEU A 83 -7.96 -3.66 -19.64
N GLU A 84 -7.81 -2.56 -20.37
CA GLU A 84 -6.51 -2.06 -20.80
C GLU A 84 -5.68 -1.54 -19.63
N GLU A 85 -6.28 -0.80 -18.70
CA GLU A 85 -5.62 -0.35 -17.49
C GLU A 85 -5.18 -1.52 -16.61
N MET A 86 -6.02 -2.54 -16.46
CA MET A 86 -5.67 -3.75 -15.72
C MET A 86 -4.49 -4.48 -16.37
N LYS A 87 -4.48 -4.60 -17.71
CA LYS A 87 -3.36 -5.20 -18.44
C LYS A 87 -2.07 -4.39 -18.24
N ARG A 88 -2.14 -3.06 -18.34
CA ARG A 88 -0.99 -2.17 -18.13
C ARG A 88 -0.42 -2.30 -16.71
N VAL A 89 -1.28 -2.32 -15.69
CA VAL A 89 -0.84 -2.49 -14.30
C VAL A 89 -0.15 -3.84 -14.11
N ASN A 90 -0.66 -4.91 -14.74
CA ASN A 90 -0.04 -6.23 -14.66
C ASN A 90 1.31 -6.29 -15.40
N THR A 91 1.45 -5.62 -16.54
CA THR A 91 2.72 -5.59 -17.30
C THR A 91 3.77 -4.68 -16.69
N GLU A 92 3.37 -3.53 -16.14
CA GLU A 92 4.28 -2.52 -15.59
C GLU A 92 4.57 -2.71 -14.09
N GLY A 93 3.81 -3.56 -13.39
CA GLY A 93 3.88 -3.71 -11.93
C GLY A 93 5.21 -4.25 -11.36
N GLY A 94 6.18 -4.59 -12.21
CA GLY A 94 7.46 -5.17 -11.80
C GLY A 94 8.58 -4.16 -11.48
N THR A 95 8.51 -2.92 -11.95
CA THR A 95 9.63 -1.95 -11.84
C THR A 95 9.45 -1.00 -10.65
N SER A 96 10.54 -0.65 -9.96
CA SER A 96 10.51 0.30 -8.82
C SER A 96 9.85 1.64 -9.15
N ALA A 97 10.15 2.20 -10.34
CA ALA A 97 9.53 3.43 -10.83
C ALA A 97 8.02 3.31 -11.04
N SER A 98 7.54 2.14 -11.48
CA SER A 98 6.11 1.89 -11.67
C SER A 98 5.37 1.79 -10.34
N LEU A 99 5.94 1.04 -9.39
CA LEU A 99 5.41 0.94 -8.02
C LEU A 99 5.37 2.31 -7.33
N LEU A 100 6.38 3.15 -7.54
CA LEU A 100 6.40 4.52 -7.02
C LEU A 100 5.26 5.38 -7.60
N ARG A 101 5.02 5.28 -8.92
CA ARG A 101 3.88 5.96 -9.58
C ARG A 101 2.55 5.46 -9.00
N GLN A 102 2.39 4.16 -8.77
CA GLN A 102 1.18 3.58 -8.19
C GLN A 102 0.97 4.02 -6.73
N ILE A 103 2.03 4.08 -5.92
CA ILE A 103 1.99 4.63 -4.56
C ILE A 103 1.54 6.09 -4.58
N LYS A 104 2.10 6.90 -5.48
CA LYS A 104 1.73 8.32 -5.63
C LYS A 104 0.25 8.46 -6.04
N LYS A 105 -0.18 7.73 -7.06
CA LYS A 105 -1.58 7.72 -7.52
C LYS A 105 -2.55 7.30 -6.40
N THR A 106 -2.17 6.29 -5.59
CA THR A 106 -3.00 5.82 -4.46
C THR A 106 -3.10 6.87 -3.36
N ARG A 107 -2.03 7.64 -3.10
CA ARG A 107 -2.03 8.76 -2.15
C ARG A 107 -2.88 9.93 -2.62
N GLU A 108 -2.73 10.30 -3.90
CA GLU A 108 -3.54 11.35 -4.53
C GLU A 108 -5.02 10.99 -4.47
N ARG A 109 -5.39 9.78 -4.90
CA ARG A 109 -6.77 9.30 -4.79
C ARG A 109 -7.31 9.34 -3.37
N HIS A 110 -6.54 8.89 -2.37
CA HIS A 110 -7.00 8.94 -0.99
C HIS A 110 -7.24 10.37 -0.49
N ARG A 111 -6.42 11.34 -0.92
CA ARG A 111 -6.61 12.75 -0.61
C ARG A 111 -7.90 13.28 -1.26
N ASP A 112 -8.15 12.93 -2.50
CA ASP A 112 -9.34 13.34 -3.23
C ASP A 112 -10.60 12.73 -2.59
N ASP A 113 -10.56 11.42 -2.24
CA ASP A 113 -11.63 10.73 -1.52
C ASP A 113 -11.94 11.42 -0.17
N LEU A 114 -10.92 11.84 0.58
CA LEU A 114 -11.11 12.54 1.85
C LEU A 114 -11.70 13.94 1.67
N SER A 115 -11.25 14.68 0.65
CA SER A 115 -11.81 16.00 0.34
C SER A 115 -13.29 15.88 0.04
N ARG A 116 -13.67 14.95 -0.85
CA ARG A 116 -15.06 14.73 -1.23
C ARG A 116 -15.91 14.25 -0.06
N LEU A 117 -15.38 13.39 0.81
CA LEU A 117 -16.07 13.00 2.04
C LEU A 117 -16.37 14.22 2.92
N PHE A 118 -15.39 15.09 3.14
CA PHE A 118 -15.61 16.29 3.95
C PHE A 118 -16.58 17.28 3.31
N ASP A 119 -16.56 17.40 1.98
CA ASP A 119 -17.52 18.24 1.25
C ASP A 119 -18.95 17.72 1.46
N LEU A 120 -19.18 16.41 1.32
CA LEU A 120 -20.47 15.77 1.60
C LEU A 120 -20.90 15.95 3.06
N GLN A 121 -20.01 15.70 4.01
CA GLN A 121 -20.30 15.89 5.44
C GLN A 121 -20.62 17.34 5.80
N THR A 122 -19.99 18.30 5.12
CA THR A 122 -20.25 19.72 5.29
C THR A 122 -21.62 20.09 4.74
N GLN A 123 -21.98 19.57 3.56
CA GLN A 123 -23.30 19.75 2.98
C GLN A 123 -24.39 19.18 3.90
N ASP A 124 -24.22 17.95 4.36
CA ASP A 124 -25.12 17.27 5.28
C ASP A 124 -25.35 18.08 6.56
N TYR A 125 -24.26 18.62 7.13
CA TYR A 125 -24.32 19.46 8.32
C TYR A 125 -25.10 20.76 8.08
N ILE A 126 -24.89 21.40 6.92
CA ILE A 126 -25.58 22.64 6.57
C ILE A 126 -27.08 22.37 6.35
N GLU A 127 -27.44 21.32 5.63
CA GLU A 127 -28.82 20.91 5.40
C GLU A 127 -29.53 20.62 6.73
N GLU A 128 -28.89 19.86 7.62
CA GLU A 128 -29.44 19.59 8.94
C GLU A 128 -29.59 20.88 9.77
N ALA A 129 -28.62 21.80 9.70
CA ALA A 129 -28.72 23.08 10.38
C ALA A 129 -29.88 23.94 9.86
N ILE A 130 -30.15 23.91 8.55
CA ILE A 130 -31.28 24.60 7.91
C ILE A 130 -32.61 23.96 8.35
N ASP A 131 -32.72 22.64 8.30
CA ASP A 131 -33.92 21.91 8.72
C ASP A 131 -34.23 22.16 10.20
N GLN A 132 -33.20 22.14 11.05
CA GLN A 132 -33.33 22.47 12.47
C GLN A 132 -33.78 23.92 12.67
N TYR A 133 -33.29 24.86 11.86
CA TYR A 133 -33.73 26.26 11.91
C TYR A 133 -35.20 26.38 11.49
N ALA A 134 -35.59 25.76 10.38
CA ALA A 134 -36.95 25.78 9.86
C ALA A 134 -37.97 25.04 10.76
N SER A 135 -37.53 24.06 11.54
CA SER A 135 -38.39 23.34 12.49
C SER A 135 -38.84 24.18 13.70
N LYS A 136 -38.15 25.30 13.96
CA LYS A 136 -38.57 26.24 15.00
C LYS A 136 -39.67 27.13 14.44
N ASP A 137 -40.88 26.94 14.94
CA ASP A 137 -41.95 27.91 14.71
C ASP A 137 -41.70 29.13 15.61
N ASP A 138 -41.14 30.19 15.04
CA ASP A 138 -40.84 31.45 15.74
C ASP A 138 -42.10 32.10 16.35
N ALA A 139 -43.31 31.70 15.93
CA ALA A 139 -44.56 32.17 16.52
C ALA A 139 -44.83 31.59 17.93
N ILE A 140 -44.19 30.47 18.31
CA ILE A 140 -44.44 29.76 19.56
C ILE A 140 -43.22 29.88 20.48
N MET A 141 -43.10 31.02 21.15
CA MET A 141 -42.06 31.28 22.16
C MET A 141 -42.44 30.65 23.51
N ILE A 142 -42.29 29.32 23.63
CA ILE A 142 -42.46 28.60 24.90
C ILE A 142 -41.06 28.23 25.44
N PRO A 143 -40.61 28.80 26.58
CA PRO A 143 -39.26 28.58 27.11
C PRO A 143 -38.87 27.12 27.33
N ASP A 144 -39.84 26.26 27.67
CA ASP A 144 -39.62 24.83 27.88
C ASP A 144 -39.34 24.09 26.57
N ILE A 145 -39.96 24.53 25.47
CA ILE A 145 -39.71 23.99 24.12
C ILE A 145 -38.30 24.38 23.66
N ASP A 146 -37.89 25.62 23.90
CA ASP A 146 -36.52 26.06 23.58
C ASP A 146 -35.46 25.32 24.41
N ARG A 147 -35.75 25.03 25.68
CA ARG A 147 -34.88 24.21 26.54
C ARG A 147 -34.81 22.77 26.05
N PHE A 148 -35.93 22.20 25.58
CA PHE A 148 -35.98 20.87 24.97
C PHE A 148 -35.15 20.80 23.69
N TYR A 149 -35.33 21.73 22.74
CA TYR A 149 -34.50 21.80 21.54
C TYR A 149 -33.02 22.05 21.85
N SER A 150 -32.72 22.88 22.86
CA SER A 150 -31.35 23.10 23.32
C SER A 150 -30.74 21.87 23.99
N ALA A 151 -31.55 21.00 24.59
CA ALA A 151 -31.11 19.72 25.14
C ALA A 151 -30.91 18.66 24.05
N LEU A 152 -31.78 18.61 23.03
CA LEU A 152 -31.57 17.80 21.82
C LEU A 152 -30.25 18.17 21.14
N ARG A 153 -29.91 19.46 21.09
CA ARG A 153 -28.62 19.94 20.55
C ARG A 153 -27.39 19.51 21.35
N LYS A 154 -27.54 19.09 22.62
CA LYS A 154 -26.43 18.83 23.54
C LYS A 154 -26.15 17.36 23.80
N THR A 155 -27.05 16.46 23.40
CA THR A 155 -27.02 15.08 23.89
C THR A 155 -27.07 14.13 22.71
N ASP A 156 -25.87 13.63 22.37
CA ASP A 156 -25.54 12.69 21.29
C ASP A 156 -25.73 13.35 19.91
N VAL A 157 -24.75 13.66 19.05
CA VAL A 157 -23.51 13.01 18.57
C VAL A 157 -23.65 11.78 17.63
N PRO A 158 -24.84 11.24 17.23
CA PRO A 158 -24.93 10.20 16.19
C PRO A 158 -24.30 10.60 14.86
N LEU A 159 -24.48 11.86 14.44
CA LEU A 159 -23.90 12.35 13.19
C LEU A 159 -22.37 12.27 13.25
N LEU A 160 -21.77 12.76 14.34
CA LEU A 160 -20.32 12.78 14.49
C LEU A 160 -19.73 11.36 14.65
N THR A 161 -20.41 10.46 15.38
CA THR A 161 -19.94 9.05 15.49
C THR A 161 -20.04 8.32 14.16
N SER A 162 -21.08 8.59 13.36
CA SER A 162 -21.19 8.11 11.98
C SER A 162 -20.03 8.65 11.14
N GLN A 163 -19.81 9.98 11.11
CA GLN A 163 -18.73 10.62 10.36
C GLN A 163 -17.34 10.07 10.69
N ILE A 164 -17.05 9.87 11.98
CA ILE A 164 -15.80 9.24 12.45
C ILE A 164 -15.67 7.82 11.87
N SER A 165 -16.74 7.03 11.92
CA SER A 165 -16.74 5.65 11.39
C SER A 165 -16.46 5.62 9.88
N GLN A 166 -17.03 6.56 9.11
CA GLN A 166 -16.80 6.67 7.67
C GLN A 166 -15.34 7.03 7.35
N PHE A 167 -14.79 8.01 8.07
CA PHE A 167 -13.39 8.41 7.95
C PHE A 167 -12.45 7.25 8.27
N GLU A 168 -12.69 6.52 9.37
CA GLU A 168 -11.90 5.35 9.75
C GLU A 168 -11.95 4.24 8.70
N ALA A 169 -13.13 3.98 8.13
CA ALA A 169 -13.28 3.01 7.06
C ALA A 169 -12.45 3.37 5.82
N LEU A 170 -12.47 4.64 5.39
CA LEU A 170 -11.64 5.12 4.28
C LEU A 170 -10.16 4.99 4.61
N ARG A 171 -9.73 5.46 5.78
CA ARG A 171 -8.34 5.38 6.24
C ARG A 171 -7.84 3.94 6.30
N TRP A 172 -8.64 3.03 6.86
CA TRP A 172 -8.31 1.62 6.94
C TRP A 172 -8.10 1.00 5.56
N SER A 173 -9.02 1.25 4.64
CA SER A 173 -8.92 0.73 3.26
C SER A 173 -7.68 1.29 2.54
N TYR A 174 -7.35 2.56 2.74
CA TYR A 174 -6.14 3.17 2.20
C TYR A 174 -4.88 2.49 2.74
N ILE A 175 -4.77 2.30 4.06
CA ILE A 175 -3.61 1.62 4.67
C ILE A 175 -3.49 0.20 4.13
N LYS A 176 -4.60 -0.54 4.02
CA LYS A 176 -4.65 -1.91 3.51
C LYS A 176 -4.15 -2.02 2.06
N THR A 177 -4.41 -1.01 1.23
CA THR A 177 -3.95 -0.98 -0.17
C THR A 177 -2.51 -0.48 -0.32
N LEU A 178 -2.11 0.52 0.47
CA LEU A 178 -0.78 1.14 0.38
C LEU A 178 0.33 0.24 0.94
N THR A 179 0.08 -0.44 2.06
CA THR A 179 1.07 -1.26 2.77
C THR A 179 1.77 -2.28 1.88
N PRO A 180 1.07 -3.15 1.11
CA PRO A 180 1.73 -4.10 0.23
C PRO A 180 2.54 -3.42 -0.90
N LEU A 181 2.07 -2.29 -1.45
CA LEU A 181 2.78 -1.56 -2.50
C LEU A 181 4.11 -1.00 -1.99
N VAL A 182 4.12 -0.40 -0.80
CA VAL A 182 5.35 0.12 -0.18
C VAL A 182 6.33 -1.00 0.11
N ARG A 183 5.86 -2.15 0.61
CA ARG A 183 6.69 -3.32 0.82
C ARG A 183 7.33 -3.81 -0.48
N GLN A 184 6.54 -3.98 -1.54
CA GLN A 184 7.04 -4.41 -2.85
C GLN A 184 8.02 -3.39 -3.45
N TYR A 185 7.78 -2.09 -3.28
CA TYR A 185 8.69 -1.04 -3.71
C TYR A 185 10.05 -1.16 -3.01
N ASN A 186 10.06 -1.38 -1.69
CA ASN A 186 11.31 -1.54 -0.95
C ASN A 186 12.04 -2.83 -1.35
N GLU A 187 11.32 -3.93 -1.56
CA GLU A 187 11.89 -5.20 -2.02
C GLU A 187 12.51 -5.08 -3.41
N THR A 188 11.83 -4.44 -4.36
CA THR A 188 12.35 -4.20 -5.72
C THR A 188 13.53 -3.23 -5.71
N LEU A 189 13.45 -2.14 -4.93
CA LEU A 189 14.56 -1.20 -4.77
C LEU A 189 15.80 -1.89 -4.18
N ASN A 190 15.63 -2.77 -3.20
CA ASN A 190 16.75 -3.53 -2.63
C ASN A 190 17.34 -4.51 -3.64
N LYS A 191 16.51 -5.19 -4.44
CA LYS A 191 16.98 -6.06 -5.54
C LYS A 191 17.71 -5.29 -6.64
N GLU A 192 17.29 -4.06 -6.94
CA GLU A 192 17.96 -3.18 -7.90
C GLU A 192 19.28 -2.60 -7.35
N LYS A 193 19.38 -2.42 -6.03
CA LYS A 193 20.64 -2.04 -5.35
C LYS A 193 21.60 -3.21 -5.23
N ASP A 194 21.10 -4.44 -5.10
CA ASP A 194 21.90 -5.65 -4.95
C ASP A 194 22.96 -5.86 -6.05
N PRO A 195 22.72 -5.64 -7.36
CA PRO A 195 23.79 -5.71 -8.36
C PRO A 195 24.85 -4.61 -8.20
N ARG A 196 24.54 -3.46 -7.61
CA ARG A 196 25.57 -2.44 -7.26
C ARG A 196 26.39 -2.89 -6.06
N LEU A 197 25.76 -3.55 -5.11
CA LEU A 197 26.45 -4.17 -3.97
C LEU A 197 27.30 -5.36 -4.40
N ARG A 198 26.80 -6.20 -5.32
CA ARG A 198 27.56 -7.31 -5.95
C ARG A 198 28.67 -6.82 -6.83
N ARG A 199 28.47 -5.72 -7.58
CA ARG A 199 29.58 -5.03 -8.23
C ARG A 199 30.60 -4.62 -7.18
N ASN A 200 30.22 -4.04 -6.05
CA ASN A 200 31.19 -3.68 -5.01
C ASN A 200 31.69 -4.87 -4.15
N GLN A 201 31.31 -6.13 -4.44
CA GLN A 201 31.80 -7.29 -3.70
C GLN A 201 33.14 -7.74 -4.27
N PHE A 202 34.12 -7.83 -3.37
CA PHE A 202 35.42 -8.41 -3.66
C PHE A 202 35.25 -9.93 -3.92
N PRO A 203 35.90 -10.50 -4.95
CA PRO A 203 35.80 -11.93 -5.26
C PRO A 203 36.32 -12.77 -4.09
N LEU A 204 35.64 -13.87 -3.78
CA LEU A 204 36.02 -14.75 -2.67
C LEU A 204 37.21 -15.64 -3.04
N ASN A 205 37.35 -16.00 -4.32
CA ASN A 205 38.36 -16.93 -4.83
C ASN A 205 38.91 -16.46 -6.19
N VAL A 206 40.10 -16.93 -6.59
CA VAL A 206 40.70 -16.66 -7.92
C VAL A 206 39.78 -17.07 -9.08
N SER A 207 39.02 -18.15 -8.91
CA SER A 207 38.05 -18.59 -9.94
C SER A 207 36.95 -17.56 -10.16
N GLU A 208 36.51 -16.86 -9.11
CA GLU A 208 35.53 -15.76 -9.24
C GLU A 208 36.17 -14.54 -9.88
N PHE A 209 37.39 -14.18 -9.49
CA PHE A 209 38.15 -13.10 -10.10
C PHE A 209 38.25 -13.25 -11.63
N ARG A 210 38.59 -14.45 -12.11
CA ARG A 210 38.65 -14.76 -13.55
C ARG A 210 37.30 -14.72 -14.26
N ARG A 211 36.20 -15.00 -13.55
CA ARG A 211 34.83 -14.98 -14.08
C ARG A 211 34.20 -13.59 -14.08
N MET A 212 34.84 -12.58 -13.50
CA MET A 212 34.29 -11.23 -13.46
C MET A 212 34.16 -10.64 -14.87
N VAL A 213 32.96 -10.12 -15.19
CA VAL A 213 32.68 -9.47 -16.47
C VAL A 213 33.23 -8.04 -16.49
N ASP A 214 33.34 -7.40 -15.33
CA ASP A 214 33.80 -6.02 -15.19
C ASP A 214 35.33 -5.94 -15.15
N LYS A 215 35.91 -5.55 -16.28
CA LYS A 215 37.37 -5.40 -16.43
C LYS A 215 37.96 -4.28 -15.58
N GLU A 216 37.21 -3.20 -15.31
CA GLU A 216 37.69 -2.13 -14.44
C GLU A 216 37.86 -2.62 -13.00
N MET A 217 36.94 -3.47 -12.56
CA MET A 217 37.01 -4.05 -11.24
C MET A 217 38.16 -5.04 -11.11
N GLN A 218 38.34 -5.90 -12.12
CA GLN A 218 39.51 -6.77 -12.20
C GLN A 218 40.82 -5.96 -12.11
N TYR A 219 40.90 -4.82 -12.81
CA TYR A 219 42.05 -3.92 -12.71
C TYR A 219 42.22 -3.33 -11.31
N LYS A 220 41.16 -2.82 -10.66
CA LYS A 220 41.25 -2.26 -9.30
C LYS A 220 41.76 -3.28 -8.31
N ILE A 221 41.26 -4.52 -8.38
CA ILE A 221 41.69 -5.63 -7.54
C ILE A 221 43.16 -5.99 -7.85
N ALA A 222 43.51 -6.15 -9.12
CA ALA A 222 44.86 -6.45 -9.55
C ALA A 222 45.86 -5.37 -9.08
N LYS A 223 45.48 -4.10 -9.19
CA LYS A 223 46.27 -2.97 -8.72
C LYS A 223 46.53 -3.04 -7.22
N ILE A 224 45.51 -3.35 -6.41
CA ILE A 224 45.67 -3.55 -4.96
C ILE A 224 46.68 -4.68 -4.71
N LEU A 225 46.52 -5.84 -5.34
CA LEU A 225 47.41 -6.99 -5.14
C LEU A 225 48.88 -6.69 -5.52
N THR A 226 49.12 -5.78 -6.46
CA THR A 226 50.49 -5.39 -6.87
C THR A 226 51.14 -4.33 -5.99
N GLN A 227 50.40 -3.67 -5.10
CA GLN A 227 50.91 -2.59 -4.26
C GLN A 227 51.49 -3.13 -2.95
N ASP A 228 52.37 -2.32 -2.33
CA ASP A 228 52.89 -2.57 -0.99
C ASP A 228 51.78 -2.44 0.07
N VAL A 229 51.94 -3.03 1.25
CA VAL A 229 50.91 -3.14 2.31
C VAL A 229 50.32 -1.77 2.67
N ALA A 230 51.16 -0.74 2.81
CA ALA A 230 50.70 0.63 3.07
C ALA A 230 49.91 1.25 1.89
N GLY A 231 50.22 0.84 0.67
CA GLY A 231 49.49 1.22 -0.54
C GLY A 231 48.16 0.47 -0.69
N GLN A 232 48.14 -0.82 -0.30
CA GLN A 232 46.93 -1.64 -0.26
C GLN A 232 45.89 -1.03 0.67
N ASP A 233 46.26 -0.67 1.90
CA ASP A 233 45.33 -0.08 2.87
C ASP A 233 44.73 1.24 2.36
N ARG A 234 45.54 2.11 1.74
CA ARG A 234 45.06 3.36 1.14
C ARG A 234 44.06 3.13 0.01
N LEU A 235 44.32 2.15 -0.85
CA LEU A 235 43.43 1.81 -1.95
C LEU A 235 42.15 1.12 -1.45
N LEU A 236 42.26 0.20 -0.48
CA LEU A 236 41.11 -0.44 0.17
C LEU A 236 40.19 0.60 0.81
N GLN A 237 40.75 1.57 1.55
CA GLN A 237 39.98 2.66 2.14
C GLN A 237 39.32 3.54 1.07
N ARG A 238 40.04 3.84 -0.03
CA ARG A 238 39.50 4.61 -1.15
C ARG A 238 38.33 3.92 -1.85
N TYR A 239 38.38 2.59 -1.98
CA TYR A 239 37.33 1.80 -2.61
C TYR A 239 36.25 1.30 -1.63
N GLY A 240 36.43 1.51 -0.32
CA GLY A 240 35.49 1.06 0.72
C GLY A 240 35.49 -0.46 0.94
N TRP A 241 36.62 -1.11 0.68
CA TRP A 241 36.79 -2.56 0.87
C TRP A 241 37.47 -2.88 2.20
N SER A 242 37.09 -4.02 2.80
CA SER A 242 37.72 -4.52 4.04
C SER A 242 38.87 -5.47 3.71
N PHE A 243 39.96 -5.38 4.47
CA PHE A 243 41.14 -6.23 4.35
C PHE A 243 40.81 -7.73 4.51
N ASP A 244 39.81 -8.07 5.33
CA ASP A 244 39.41 -9.47 5.55
C ASP A 244 38.90 -10.17 4.28
N LYS A 245 38.38 -9.40 3.31
CA LYS A 245 37.94 -9.93 2.03
C LYS A 245 39.08 -10.13 1.03
N LEU A 246 40.22 -9.46 1.24
CA LEU A 246 41.40 -9.52 0.39
C LEU A 246 42.25 -10.77 0.67
N LYS A 247 42.34 -11.16 1.96
CA LYS A 247 43.14 -12.31 2.45
C LYS A 247 43.11 -13.56 1.56
N PRO A 248 41.94 -14.13 1.18
CA PRO A 248 41.94 -15.38 0.41
C PRO A 248 42.58 -15.22 -0.97
N VAL A 249 42.42 -14.06 -1.61
CA VAL A 249 42.99 -13.80 -2.94
C VAL A 249 44.48 -13.44 -2.83
N ASP A 250 44.87 -12.76 -1.76
CA ASP A 250 46.27 -12.44 -1.47
C ASP A 250 47.07 -13.71 -1.14
N ASP A 251 46.50 -14.61 -0.32
CA ASP A 251 47.07 -15.93 -0.01
C ASP A 251 47.21 -16.80 -1.27
N GLU A 252 46.20 -16.81 -2.15
CA GLU A 252 46.26 -17.51 -3.44
C GLU A 252 47.29 -16.87 -4.40
N CYS A 253 47.47 -15.54 -4.35
CA CYS A 253 48.48 -14.82 -5.13
C CYS A 253 49.91 -15.10 -4.65
N ALA A 254 50.11 -15.22 -3.34
CA ALA A 254 51.37 -15.66 -2.76
C ALA A 254 51.68 -17.12 -3.12
N SER A 255 50.65 -17.97 -3.16
CA SER A 255 50.78 -19.42 -3.42
C SER A 255 50.99 -19.76 -4.90
N ASN A 256 50.37 -19.03 -5.83
CA ASN A 256 50.41 -19.35 -7.26
C ASN A 256 51.16 -18.30 -8.10
N PRO A 257 52.39 -18.59 -8.57
CA PRO A 257 53.17 -17.63 -9.36
C PRO A 257 52.55 -17.33 -10.73
N GLN A 258 51.79 -18.27 -11.32
CA GLN A 258 51.11 -18.02 -12.59
C GLN A 258 50.02 -16.96 -12.44
N PHE A 259 49.28 -16.99 -11.33
CA PHE A 259 48.27 -15.99 -11.04
C PHE A 259 48.89 -14.61 -10.78
N LYS A 260 50.04 -14.56 -10.11
CA LYS A 260 50.80 -13.31 -9.92
C LYS A 260 51.20 -12.66 -11.25
N ILE A 261 51.66 -13.46 -12.21
CA ILE A 261 51.99 -12.97 -13.57
C ILE A 261 50.74 -12.49 -14.30
N GLU A 262 49.62 -13.21 -14.20
CA GLU A 262 48.32 -12.83 -14.77
C GLU A 262 47.86 -11.46 -14.25
N VAL A 263 47.92 -11.25 -12.93
CA VAL A 263 47.58 -9.99 -12.26
C VAL A 263 48.47 -8.84 -12.74
N GLN A 264 49.79 -9.05 -12.84
CA GLN A 264 50.72 -8.03 -13.35
C GLN A 264 50.43 -7.67 -14.82
N ASN A 265 50.12 -8.67 -15.65
CA ASN A 265 49.76 -8.44 -17.06
C ASN A 265 48.48 -7.62 -17.18
N ILE A 266 47.47 -7.87 -16.35
CA ILE A 266 46.21 -7.10 -16.35
C ILE A 266 46.49 -5.63 -16.03
N VAL A 267 47.32 -5.34 -15.01
CA VAL A 267 47.68 -3.97 -14.65
C VAL A 267 48.41 -3.27 -15.80
N GLN A 268 49.41 -3.92 -16.39
CA GLN A 268 50.19 -3.37 -17.50
C GLN A 268 49.34 -3.13 -18.76
N GLN A 269 48.48 -4.09 -19.14
CA GLN A 269 47.59 -3.94 -20.30
C GLN A 269 46.62 -2.77 -20.12
N TRP A 270 46.08 -2.61 -18.92
CA TRP A 270 45.19 -1.49 -18.60
C TRP A 270 45.91 -0.15 -18.66
N GLU A 271 47.11 -0.08 -18.10
CA GLU A 271 47.94 1.13 -18.15
C GLU A 271 48.31 1.50 -19.58
N ILE A 272 48.69 0.54 -20.43
CA ILE A 272 48.97 0.81 -21.86
C ILE A 272 47.72 1.32 -22.59
N THR A 273 46.56 0.71 -22.34
CA THR A 273 45.30 1.07 -23.01
C THR A 273 44.80 2.46 -22.60
N HIS A 274 45.01 2.87 -21.35
CA HIS A 274 44.54 4.16 -20.82
C HIS A 274 45.61 5.25 -20.75
N SER A 275 46.89 4.89 -20.90
CA SER A 275 48.02 5.82 -21.01
C SER A 275 48.31 6.22 -22.45
N ALA A 276 47.73 5.55 -23.46
CA ALA A 276 47.81 6.03 -24.82
C ALA A 276 47.02 7.35 -24.93
N PRO A 277 47.68 8.52 -25.10
CA PRO A 277 46.94 9.74 -25.37
C PRO A 277 46.20 9.53 -26.69
N THR A 278 44.89 9.76 -26.67
CA THR A 278 44.11 10.09 -27.88
C THR A 278 44.91 11.12 -28.66
N LYS A 279 45.61 10.66 -29.71
CA LYS A 279 46.20 11.55 -30.69
C LYS A 279 45.03 12.36 -31.31
N PRO A 280 45.17 13.69 -31.41
CA PRO A 280 44.16 14.55 -32.02
C PRO A 280 43.93 14.19 -33.49
#